data_AF-A0A2V5J4G7-F1
#
_entry.id   AF-A0A2V5J4G7-F1
#
_cell.length_a   1.000
_cell.length_b   1.000
_cell.length_c   1.000
_cell.angle_alpha   90.00
_cell.angle_beta   90.00
_cell.angle_gamma   90.00
#
_symmetry.space_group_name_H-M   'P 1'
#
loop_
_entity.id
_entity.type
_entity.pdbx_description
1 polymer ?
#
loop_
_entity_poly.entity_id
_entity_poly.type
_entity_poly.pdbx_seq_one_letter_code
_entity_poly.pdbx_strand_id
1 'polypeptide(L)'
;MRHAVGREWYLFGVDLNLDGRVPGRQRKRILADLRDCIDTEAETTSLKAVLAGLGKPGVLAKSYVEDADHSRPLWSGGLMVATGVLVSYWLFFFTYVLGMYSVVSQVGGEFHSHFLFVNVMAFSDNTGIGVGWFDAAAWWVPLALTMVAFVLGSRSWRVFRR
;
A
#
# COMPACT_ATOMS: atom_id res chain seq x y z
N MET A 1 9.45 -1.85 24.75
CA MET A 1 9.35 -1.69 23.28
C MET A 1 8.41 -2.70 22.61
N ARG A 2 8.53 -4.02 22.83
CA ARG A 2 7.63 -5.04 22.23
C ARG A 2 6.13 -4.84 22.50
N HIS A 3 5.77 -4.33 23.68
CA HIS A 3 4.37 -4.06 24.05
C HIS A 3 3.74 -2.91 23.25
N ALA A 4 4.48 -1.81 23.04
CA ALA A 4 3.99 -0.68 22.25
C ALA A 4 3.66 -1.08 20.80
N VAL A 5 4.49 -1.94 20.19
CA VAL A 5 4.29 -2.43 18.83
C VAL A 5 3.00 -3.26 18.70
N GLY A 6 2.70 -4.13 19.69
CA GLY A 6 1.48 -4.95 19.66
C GLY A 6 0.19 -4.12 19.73
N ARG A 7 0.18 -3.08 20.57
CA ARG A 7 -0.93 -2.12 20.67
C ARG A 7 -1.14 -1.37 19.36
N GLU A 8 -0.07 -0.84 18.77
CA GLU A 8 -0.14 -0.10 17.52
C GLU A 8 -0.61 -0.96 16.36
N TRP A 9 -0.17 -2.23 16.31
CA TRP A 9 -0.62 -3.18 15.29
C TRP A 9 -2.11 -3.50 15.42
N TYR A 10 -2.62 -3.63 16.65
CA TYR A 10 -4.03 -3.83 16.91
C TYR A 10 -4.87 -2.62 16.48
N LEU A 11 -4.46 -1.42 16.91
CA LEU A 11 -5.13 -0.16 16.54
C LEU A 11 -5.12 0.07 15.03
N PHE A 12 -4.02 -0.27 14.34
CA PHE A 12 -3.95 -0.23 12.88
C PHE A 12 -4.97 -1.16 12.23
N GLY A 13 -5.11 -2.39 12.75
CA GLY A 13 -6.13 -3.33 12.30
C GLY A 13 -7.56 -2.81 12.47
N VAL A 14 -7.85 -2.15 13.59
CA VAL A 14 -9.16 -1.50 13.82
C VAL A 14 -9.36 -0.32 12.88
N ASP A 15 -8.36 0.55 12.71
CA ASP A 15 -8.40 1.71 11.80
C ASP A 15 -8.72 1.28 10.36
N LEU A 16 -8.08 0.20 9.90
CA LEU A 16 -8.31 -0.37 8.57
C LEU A 16 -9.74 -0.87 8.38
N ASN A 17 -10.36 -1.44 9.43
CA ASN A 17 -11.73 -1.94 9.38
C ASN A 17 -12.80 -0.86 9.57
N LEU A 18 -12.45 0.28 10.18
CA LEU A 18 -13.30 1.45 10.32
C LEU A 18 -13.21 2.40 9.11
N ASP A 19 -12.15 2.28 8.30
CA ASP A 19 -11.98 3.11 7.12
C ASP A 19 -13.17 2.96 6.17
N GLY A 20 -13.63 4.09 5.62
CA GLY A 20 -14.82 4.13 4.76
C GLY A 20 -16.17 3.78 5.43
N ARG A 21 -16.23 3.46 6.73
CA ARG A 21 -17.50 3.13 7.43
C ARG A 21 -17.88 4.16 8.50
N VAL A 22 -16.91 4.92 9.01
CA VAL A 22 -17.10 5.91 10.07
C VAL A 22 -16.46 7.25 9.68
N PRO A 23 -17.08 8.42 9.99
CA PRO A 23 -16.46 9.73 9.76
C PRO A 23 -15.10 9.87 10.47
N GLY A 24 -14.14 10.53 9.82
CA GLY A 24 -12.76 10.65 10.34
C GLY A 24 -12.63 11.25 11.75
N ARG A 25 -13.56 12.14 12.16
CA ARG A 25 -13.60 12.65 13.54
C ARG A 25 -14.01 11.58 14.55
N GLN A 26 -15.03 10.79 14.22
CA GLN A 26 -15.52 9.72 15.08
C GLN A 26 -14.52 8.55 15.12
N ARG A 27 -13.86 8.24 13.99
CA ARG A 27 -12.74 7.30 13.93
C ARG A 27 -11.59 7.67 14.89
N LYS A 28 -11.18 8.95 14.88
CA LYS A 28 -10.14 9.45 15.80
C LYS A 28 -10.56 9.35 17.27
N ARG A 29 -11.84 9.60 17.59
CA ARG A 29 -12.38 9.43 18.95
C ARG A 29 -12.34 7.96 19.37
N ILE A 30 -12.89 7.06 18.55
CA ILE A 30 -12.88 5.62 18.81
C ILE A 30 -11.46 5.10 19.06
N LEU A 31 -10.49 5.50 18.24
CA LEU A 31 -9.08 5.10 18.42
C LEU A 31 -8.41 5.73 19.64
N ALA A 32 -8.78 6.95 20.01
CA ALA A 32 -8.27 7.60 21.22
C ALA A 32 -8.82 6.91 22.47
N ASP A 33 -10.12 6.64 22.51
CA ASP A 33 -10.78 5.93 23.60
C ASP A 33 -10.23 4.50 23.73
N LEU A 34 -10.04 3.78 22.61
CA LEU A 34 -9.42 2.45 22.62
C LEU A 34 -7.98 2.47 23.13
N ARG A 35 -7.20 3.49 22.76
CA ARG A 35 -5.84 3.64 23.27
C ARG A 35 -5.86 3.88 24.78
N ASP A 36 -6.72 4.74 25.27
CA ASP A 36 -6.84 5.07 26.70
C ASP A 36 -7.29 3.86 27.52
N CYS A 37 -8.29 3.11 27.03
CA CYS A 37 -8.72 1.85 27.64
C CYS A 37 -7.59 0.82 27.69
N ILE A 38 -6.89 0.59 26.57
CA ILE A 38 -5.78 -0.39 26.53
C ILE A 38 -4.65 0.04 27.47
N ASP A 39 -4.33 1.33 27.53
CA ASP A 39 -3.24 1.83 28.37
C ASP A 39 -3.60 1.68 29.85
N THR A 40 -4.84 2.01 30.23
CA THR A 40 -5.35 1.85 31.60
C THR A 40 -5.40 0.38 32.04
N GLU A 41 -5.89 -0.52 31.18
CA GLU A 41 -5.97 -1.95 31.49
C GLU A 41 -4.59 -2.64 31.48
N ALA A 42 -3.64 -2.12 30.69
CA ALA A 42 -2.28 -2.63 30.63
C ALA A 42 -1.44 -2.29 31.88
N GLU A 43 -1.87 -1.32 32.70
CA GLU A 43 -1.24 -1.03 33.99
C GLU A 43 -1.48 -2.13 35.02
N THR A 44 -2.63 -2.81 34.93
CA THR A 44 -3.04 -3.85 35.88
C THR A 44 -2.87 -5.27 35.32
N THR A 45 -2.97 -5.43 34.00
CA THR A 45 -2.97 -6.73 33.32
C THR A 45 -1.94 -6.75 32.19
N SER A 46 -1.37 -7.92 31.87
CA SER A 46 -0.47 -8.02 30.73
C SER A 46 -1.17 -7.62 29.42
N LEU A 47 -0.52 -6.79 28.59
CA LEU A 47 -1.08 -6.31 27.32
C LEU A 47 -1.63 -7.43 26.43
N LYS A 48 -1.02 -8.62 26.46
CA LYS A 48 -1.48 -9.77 25.67
C LYS A 48 -2.86 -10.26 26.11
N ALA A 49 -3.15 -10.24 27.41
CA ALA A 49 -4.44 -10.63 27.95
C ALA A 49 -5.51 -9.56 27.67
N VAL A 50 -5.15 -8.28 27.77
CA VAL A 50 -6.02 -7.14 27.38
C VAL A 50 -6.45 -7.25 25.91
N LEU A 51 -5.47 -7.42 25.00
CA LEU A 51 -5.76 -7.58 23.57
C LEU A 51 -6.56 -8.86 23.26
N ALA A 52 -6.36 -9.94 24.03
CA ALA A 52 -7.15 -11.16 23.89
C ALA A 52 -8.61 -10.96 24.34
N GLY A 53 -8.84 -10.17 25.40
CA GLY A 53 -10.16 -9.81 25.89
C GLY A 53 -10.97 -8.94 24.92
N LEU A 54 -10.30 -8.01 24.22
CA LEU A 54 -10.92 -7.19 23.18
C LEU A 54 -11.32 -7.98 21.92
N GLY A 55 -10.76 -9.18 21.73
CA GLY A 55 -11.07 -10.04 20.59
C GLY A 55 -10.51 -9.52 19.26
N LYS A 56 -11.01 -10.05 18.15
CA LYS A 56 -10.50 -9.72 16.81
C LYS A 56 -10.85 -8.28 16.42
N PRO A 57 -9.90 -7.49 15.89
CA PRO A 57 -10.11 -6.07 15.57
C PRO A 57 -11.25 -5.83 14.58
N GLY A 58 -11.48 -6.76 13.64
CA GLY A 58 -12.59 -6.66 12.69
C GLY A 58 -13.98 -6.89 13.30
N VAL A 59 -14.08 -7.66 14.39
CA VAL A 59 -15.35 -7.88 15.10
C VAL A 59 -15.69 -6.64 15.93
N LEU A 60 -14.69 -6.10 16.63
CA LEU A 60 -14.82 -4.87 17.40
C LEU A 60 -15.16 -3.67 16.50
N ALA A 61 -14.49 -3.54 15.35
CA ALA A 61 -14.82 -2.49 14.38
C ALA A 61 -16.25 -2.60 13.84
N LYS A 62 -16.80 -3.82 13.74
CA LYS A 62 -18.16 -4.04 13.25
C LYS A 62 -19.23 -3.55 14.24
N SER A 63 -19.02 -3.71 15.55
CA SER A 63 -19.95 -3.19 16.56
C SER A 63 -19.99 -1.65 16.57
N TYR A 64 -18.88 -0.97 16.27
CA TYR A 64 -18.87 0.49 16.11
C TYR A 64 -19.54 0.98 14.81
N VAL A 65 -19.77 0.09 13.84
CA VAL A 65 -20.39 0.41 12.55
C VAL A 65 -21.88 0.12 12.54
N GLU A 66 -22.38 -0.78 13.40
CA GLU A 66 -23.83 -1.03 13.53
C GLU A 66 -24.61 0.25 13.86
N ASP A 67 -23.98 1.23 14.50
CA ASP A 67 -24.56 2.56 14.78
C ASP A 67 -24.28 3.63 13.71
N ALA A 68 -23.44 3.36 12.70
CA ALA A 68 -22.95 4.34 11.73
C ALA A 68 -23.44 4.03 10.30
N ASP A 69 -24.55 4.65 9.90
CA ASP A 69 -25.20 4.47 8.59
C ASP A 69 -24.52 5.24 7.44
N HIS A 70 -23.18 5.23 7.35
CA HIS A 70 -22.45 6.06 6.39
C HIS A 70 -21.37 5.28 5.62
N SER A 71 -21.73 4.78 4.44
CA SER A 71 -20.76 4.20 3.48
C SER A 71 -19.98 5.31 2.77
N ARG A 72 -18.69 5.42 3.10
CA ARG A 72 -17.72 6.35 2.52
C ARG A 72 -16.71 5.61 1.63
N PRO A 73 -16.05 6.32 0.69
CA PRO A 73 -15.00 5.73 -0.15
C PRO A 73 -13.86 5.17 0.71
N LEU A 74 -13.50 3.91 0.46
CA LEU A 74 -12.41 3.18 1.13
C LEU A 74 -11.06 3.66 0.58
N TRP A 75 -10.47 4.66 1.21
CA TRP A 75 -9.17 5.21 0.84
C TRP A 75 -8.04 4.19 1.02
N SER A 76 -8.10 3.38 2.09
CA SER A 76 -7.13 2.30 2.36
C SER A 76 -7.13 1.21 1.29
N GLY A 77 -8.30 0.82 0.77
CA GLY A 77 -8.41 -0.14 -0.33
C GLY A 77 -7.77 0.36 -1.62
N GLY A 78 -8.00 1.64 -1.95
CA GLY A 78 -7.31 2.30 -3.06
C GLY A 78 -5.80 2.34 -2.88
N LEU A 79 -5.32 2.67 -1.68
CA LEU A 79 -3.90 2.73 -1.36
C LEU A 79 -3.23 1.35 -1.47
N MET A 80 -3.87 0.28 -0.99
CA MET A 80 -3.33 -1.08 -1.09
C MET A 80 -3.20 -1.53 -2.55
N VAL A 81 -4.24 -1.31 -3.37
CA VAL A 81 -4.21 -1.67 -4.79
C VAL A 81 -3.16 -0.85 -5.54
N ALA A 82 -3.10 0.46 -5.29
CA ALA A 82 -2.11 1.34 -5.89
C ALA A 82 -0.68 0.92 -5.53
N THR A 83 -0.44 0.59 -4.26
CA THR A 83 0.86 0.12 -3.77
C THR A 83 1.23 -1.21 -4.42
N GLY A 84 0.28 -2.15 -4.50
CA GLY A 84 0.50 -3.44 -5.17
C GLY A 84 0.89 -3.26 -6.64
N VAL A 85 0.14 -2.46 -7.39
CA VAL A 85 0.43 -2.17 -8.81
C VAL A 85 1.78 -1.48 -8.97
N LEU A 86 2.11 -0.52 -8.11
CA LEU A 86 3.40 0.17 -8.15
C LEU A 86 4.57 -0.78 -7.87
N VAL A 87 4.46 -1.63 -6.86
CA VAL A 87 5.49 -2.63 -6.53
C VAL A 87 5.66 -3.62 -7.68
N SER A 88 4.56 -4.14 -8.24
CA SER A 88 4.60 -5.02 -9.40
C SER A 88 5.26 -4.35 -10.61
N TYR A 89 4.90 -3.10 -10.90
CA TYR A 89 5.51 -2.33 -11.99
C TYR A 89 7.03 -2.25 -11.82
N TRP A 90 7.52 -1.86 -10.65
CA TRP A 90 8.96 -1.78 -10.39
C TRP A 90 9.65 -3.14 -10.49
N LEU A 91 9.01 -4.20 -9.99
CA LEU A 91 9.58 -5.55 -10.08
C LEU A 91 9.76 -5.97 -11.54
N PHE A 92 8.72 -5.82 -12.38
CA PHE A 92 8.83 -6.11 -13.81
C PHE A 92 9.84 -5.22 -14.53
N PHE A 93 9.89 -3.93 -14.17
CA PHE A 93 10.86 -2.99 -14.73
C PHE A 93 12.30 -3.42 -14.42
N PHE A 94 12.61 -3.77 -13.16
CA PHE A 94 13.93 -4.25 -12.80
C PHE A 94 14.29 -5.56 -13.49
N THR A 95 13.35 -6.52 -13.56
CA THR A 95 13.57 -7.77 -14.30
C THR A 95 13.86 -7.50 -15.77
N TYR A 96 13.14 -6.57 -16.40
CA TYR A 96 13.35 -6.19 -17.78
C TYR A 96 14.71 -5.52 -18.00
N VAL A 97 15.09 -4.57 -17.14
CA VAL A 97 16.39 -3.89 -17.19
C VAL A 97 17.54 -4.89 -17.01
N LEU A 98 17.44 -5.80 -16.04
CA LEU A 98 18.44 -6.86 -15.85
C LEU A 98 18.51 -7.81 -17.05
N GLY A 99 17.37 -8.11 -17.67
CA GLY A 99 17.29 -8.86 -18.91
C GLY A 99 18.06 -8.18 -20.05
N MET A 100 17.76 -6.92 -20.33
CA MET A 100 18.49 -6.13 -21.33
C MET A 100 19.98 -6.05 -21.01
N TYR A 101 20.33 -5.78 -19.76
CA TYR A 101 21.73 -5.73 -19.32
C TYR A 101 22.47 -7.03 -19.65
N SER A 102 21.86 -8.18 -19.39
CA SER A 102 22.48 -9.49 -19.66
C SER A 102 22.74 -9.75 -21.15
N VAL A 103 21.89 -9.23 -22.04
CA VAL A 103 22.06 -9.33 -23.50
C VAL A 103 23.16 -8.38 -23.96
N VAL A 104 23.09 -7.13 -23.50
CA VAL A 104 24.04 -6.06 -23.86
C VAL A 104 25.46 -6.37 -23.38
N SER A 105 25.62 -7.03 -22.22
CA SER A 105 26.92 -7.49 -21.74
C SER A 105 27.54 -8.62 -22.57
N GLN A 106 26.73 -9.37 -23.33
CA GLN A 106 27.18 -10.51 -24.13
C GLN A 106 27.45 -10.13 -25.59
N VAL A 107 26.58 -9.31 -26.18
CA VAL A 107 26.63 -8.98 -27.62
C VAL A 107 27.46 -7.72 -27.89
N GLY A 108 27.50 -6.77 -26.95
CA GLY A 108 28.07 -5.45 -27.17
C GLY A 108 27.19 -4.57 -28.07
N GLY A 109 27.33 -3.25 -27.94
CA GLY A 109 26.58 -2.27 -28.76
C GLY A 109 25.38 -1.62 -28.04
N GLU A 110 24.62 -0.85 -28.82
CA GLU A 110 23.48 -0.05 -28.34
C GLU A 110 22.14 -0.69 -28.71
N PHE A 111 21.32 -0.97 -27.70
CA PHE A 111 20.01 -1.55 -27.86
C PHE A 111 18.94 -0.59 -27.37
N HIS A 112 17.99 -0.30 -28.25
CA HIS A 112 16.82 0.52 -27.98
C HIS A 112 15.61 -0.39 -27.83
N SER A 113 14.89 -0.26 -26.73
CA SER A 113 13.67 -1.01 -26.50
C SER A 113 12.64 -0.20 -25.72
N HIS A 114 11.39 -0.66 -25.75
CA HIS A 114 10.27 0.02 -25.14
C HIS A 114 9.70 -0.83 -24.01
N PHE A 115 9.70 -0.31 -22.79
CA PHE A 115 9.00 -0.90 -21.66
C PHE A 115 7.80 -0.03 -21.29
N LEU A 116 6.58 -0.50 -21.59
CA LEU A 116 5.33 0.20 -21.25
C LEU A 116 5.36 1.70 -21.61
N PHE A 117 5.63 2.02 -22.89
CA PHE A 117 5.73 3.40 -23.41
C PHE A 117 6.94 4.22 -22.91
N VAL A 118 7.81 3.64 -22.08
CA VAL A 118 9.09 4.25 -21.69
C VAL A 118 10.19 3.76 -22.63
N ASN A 119 10.94 4.70 -23.21
CA ASN A 119 12.13 4.42 -24.00
C ASN A 119 13.29 4.04 -23.09
N VAL A 120 13.73 2.78 -23.21
CA VAL A 120 14.88 2.24 -22.47
C VAL A 120 16.02 2.01 -23.46
N MET A 121 17.16 2.59 -23.16
CA MET A 121 18.39 2.40 -23.92
C MET A 121 19.38 1.64 -23.04
N ALA A 122 19.97 0.57 -23.57
CA ALA A 122 21.09 -0.09 -22.95
C ALA A 122 22.29 -0.01 -23.89
N PHE A 123 23.46 0.33 -23.36
CA PHE A 123 24.69 0.46 -24.12
C PHE A 123 25.81 -0.35 -23.45
N SER A 124 26.64 -0.99 -24.28
CA SER A 124 27.89 -1.61 -23.88
C SER A 124 28.97 -1.13 -24.84
N ASP A 125 29.84 -0.26 -24.33
CA ASP A 125 31.01 0.28 -25.04
C ASP A 125 32.28 0.01 -24.21
N ASN A 126 33.46 0.23 -24.80
CA ASN A 126 34.76 0.03 -24.16
C ASN A 126 34.98 0.89 -22.90
N THR A 127 34.13 1.88 -22.65
CA THR A 127 34.15 2.75 -21.46
C THR A 127 33.22 2.28 -20.34
N GLY A 128 32.34 1.31 -20.60
CA GLY A 128 31.43 0.74 -19.58
C GLY A 128 30.10 0.25 -20.13
N ILE A 129 29.37 -0.47 -19.28
CA ILE A 129 28.01 -0.96 -19.55
C ILE A 129 27.03 -0.12 -18.75
N GLY A 130 25.99 0.40 -19.40
CA GLY A 130 25.00 1.26 -18.76
C GLY A 130 23.59 1.06 -19.32
N VAL A 131 22.60 1.40 -18.48
CA VAL A 131 21.19 1.48 -18.87
C VAL A 131 20.72 2.90 -18.58
N GLY A 132 20.15 3.55 -19.58
CA GLY A 132 19.64 4.91 -19.53
C GLY A 132 18.22 5.02 -20.05
N TRP A 133 17.54 6.08 -19.65
CA TRP A 133 16.23 6.47 -20.14
C TRP A 133 16.28 7.97 -20.44
N PHE A 134 15.83 8.35 -21.64
CA PHE A 134 16.03 9.70 -22.18
C PHE A 134 14.77 10.56 -22.18
N ASP A 135 13.63 10.00 -21.74
CA ASP A 135 12.37 10.71 -21.75
C ASP A 135 11.87 11.01 -20.34
N ALA A 136 11.20 12.17 -20.21
CA ALA A 136 10.39 12.49 -19.05
C ALA A 136 9.33 11.38 -18.79
N ALA A 137 9.06 10.53 -19.80
CA ALA A 137 8.16 9.39 -19.77
C ALA A 137 8.40 8.41 -18.65
N ALA A 138 9.68 8.25 -18.32
CA ALA A 138 10.11 7.36 -17.26
C ALA A 138 9.45 7.71 -15.91
N TRP A 139 9.05 8.97 -15.69
CA TRP A 139 8.52 9.42 -14.40
C TRP A 139 7.00 9.49 -14.35
N TRP A 140 6.34 9.90 -15.44
CA TRP A 140 4.88 10.04 -15.43
C TRP A 140 4.11 8.74 -15.72
N VAL A 141 4.68 7.79 -16.46
CA VAL A 141 4.03 6.49 -16.71
C VAL A 141 3.73 5.71 -15.41
N PRO A 142 4.70 5.45 -14.51
CA PRO A 142 4.41 4.76 -13.26
C PRO A 142 3.42 5.56 -12.39
N LEU A 143 3.55 6.89 -12.37
CA LEU A 143 2.69 7.75 -11.57
C LEU A 143 1.24 7.74 -12.06
N ALA A 144 1.03 7.80 -13.38
CA ALA A 144 -0.27 7.69 -14.01
C ALA A 144 -0.90 6.32 -13.76
N LEU A 145 -0.11 5.24 -13.90
CA LEU A 145 -0.56 3.87 -13.64
C LEU A 145 -1.02 3.70 -12.18
N THR A 146 -0.22 4.19 -11.22
CA THR A 146 -0.55 4.16 -9.79
C THR A 146 -1.80 4.99 -9.49
N MET A 147 -1.93 6.17 -10.11
CA MET A 147 -3.12 7.02 -9.92
C MET A 147 -4.38 6.34 -10.45
N VAL A 148 -4.32 5.70 -11.63
CA VAL A 148 -5.43 4.93 -12.19
C VAL A 148 -5.78 3.74 -11.29
N ALA A 149 -4.79 2.99 -10.82
CA ALA A 149 -4.98 1.88 -9.89
C ALA A 149 -5.59 2.34 -8.56
N PHE A 150 -5.17 3.48 -8.03
CA PHE A 150 -5.74 4.09 -6.83
C PHE A 150 -7.20 4.47 -7.03
N VAL A 151 -7.53 5.12 -8.16
CA VAL A 151 -8.91 5.51 -8.48
C VAL A 151 -9.79 4.28 -8.66
N LEU A 152 -9.30 3.24 -9.35
CA LEU A 152 -10.04 1.99 -9.53
C LEU A 152 -10.24 1.28 -8.19
N GLY A 153 -9.17 1.07 -7.40
CA GLY A 153 -9.24 0.42 -6.09
C GLY A 153 -10.11 1.16 -5.08
N SER A 154 -10.05 2.50 -5.06
CA SER A 154 -10.91 3.33 -4.20
C SER A 154 -12.38 3.33 -4.63
N ARG A 155 -12.66 3.03 -5.90
CA ARG A 155 -14.02 2.94 -6.48
C ARG A 155 -14.56 1.52 -6.56
N SER A 156 -13.74 0.47 -6.35
CA SER A 156 -14.15 -0.94 -6.45
C SER A 156 -15.34 -1.31 -5.57
N TRP A 157 -15.57 -0.58 -4.47
CA TRP A 157 -16.75 -0.76 -3.62
C TRP A 157 -18.09 -0.48 -4.33
N ARG A 158 -18.11 0.35 -5.40
CA ARG A 158 -19.35 0.55 -6.18
C ARG A 158 -19.74 -0.66 -7.00
N VAL A 159 -18.78 -1.49 -7.42
CA VAL A 159 -19.04 -2.66 -8.28
C VAL A 159 -19.48 -3.86 -7.43
N PHE A 160 -18.93 -4.00 -6.23
CA PHE A 160 -19.23 -5.12 -5.33
C PHE A 160 -20.55 -4.99 -4.54
N ARG A 161 -21.31 -3.90 -4.75
CA ARG A 161 -22.57 -3.60 -4.05
C ARG A 161 -23.81 -3.60 -4.97
N ARG A 162 -23.67 -4.09 -6.21
CA ARG A 162 -24.78 -4.40 -7.12
C ARG A 162 -25.03 -5.89 -7.15
#